data_AF-A0A8I6S391-F1
#
_entry.id   AF-A0A8I6S391-F1
#
_cell.length_a   1.000
_cell.length_b   1.000
_cell.length_c   1.000
_cell.angle_alpha   90.00
_cell.angle_beta   90.00
_cell.angle_gamma   90.00
#
_symmetry.space_group_name_H-M   'P 1'
#
loop_
_entity.id
_entity.type
_entity.pdbx_description
1 polymer ?
#
loop_
_entity_poly.entity_id
_entity_poly.type
_entity_poly.pdbx_seq_one_letter_code
_entity_poly.pdbx_strand_id
1 'polypeptide(L)'
;MAEELSGVTVVIIIALGILTFILLFIFAKRQIMRFALRSRRGPHLPIGHGAKKNLKKEIHRRVDLVPKIVYEPTVLNDNDSRYILPPGSQVAPFYYRLKACDDVKLLEKEITKQDPSLHRHPTDNLRAYLLNSLATPLNGVGHRLVQQFCDLYEHARHDPTEFGDEEYQMYSRILLKLLDAARLLKSYGPSRKLSPRGTPVRNKTQEKSRELFENKVREKREDSEINNKDNNETSV
;
A
#
# COMPACT_ATOMS: atom_id res chain seq x y z
N MET A 1 0.32 -14.10 84.57
CA MET A 1 0.41 -12.63 84.54
C MET A 1 -0.54 -12.14 83.46
N ALA A 2 -1.78 -11.84 83.83
CA ALA A 2 -2.78 -11.27 82.93
C ALA A 2 -2.96 -9.82 83.40
N GLU A 3 -2.37 -8.88 82.66
CA GLU A 3 -2.59 -7.47 82.92
C GLU A 3 -4.02 -7.11 82.53
N GLU A 4 -4.75 -6.47 83.44
CA GLU A 4 -6.07 -5.91 83.17
C GLU A 4 -5.92 -4.80 82.12
N LEU A 5 -6.32 -5.11 80.88
CA LEU A 5 -6.26 -4.16 79.77
C LEU A 5 -7.19 -2.98 80.09
N SER A 6 -6.60 -1.83 80.41
CA SER A 6 -7.30 -0.56 80.58
C SER A 6 -8.24 -0.30 79.39
N GLY A 7 -9.47 0.18 79.66
CA GLY A 7 -10.48 0.43 78.63
C GLY A 7 -10.00 1.33 77.49
N VAL A 8 -9.02 2.21 77.75
CA VAL A 8 -8.37 3.04 76.73
C VAL A 8 -7.60 2.18 75.72
N THR A 9 -6.89 1.16 76.18
CA THR A 9 -6.15 0.21 75.33
C THR A 9 -7.11 -0.55 74.41
N VAL A 10 -8.29 -0.93 74.92
CA VAL A 10 -9.34 -1.61 74.13
C VAL A 10 -9.87 -0.70 73.02
N VAL A 11 -10.13 0.58 73.32
CA VAL A 11 -10.61 1.55 72.32
C VAL A 11 -9.56 1.79 71.21
N ILE A 12 -8.28 1.88 71.57
CA ILE A 12 -7.18 2.05 70.60
C ILE A 12 -7.07 0.83 69.66
N ILE A 13 -7.20 -0.39 70.20
CA ILE A 13 -7.17 -1.62 69.40
C ILE A 13 -8.33 -1.66 68.41
N ILE A 14 -9.54 -1.29 68.83
CA ILE A 14 -10.72 -1.23 67.96
C ILE A 14 -10.54 -0.17 66.86
N ALA A 15 -10.05 1.02 67.21
CA ALA A 15 -9.82 2.09 66.25
C ALA A 15 -8.78 1.70 65.18
N LEU A 16 -7.67 1.06 65.60
CA LEU A 16 -6.65 0.55 64.67
C LEU A 16 -7.19 -0.61 63.81
N GLY A 17 -8.02 -1.48 64.38
CA GLY A 17 -8.69 -2.56 63.65
C GLY A 17 -9.60 -2.03 62.54
N ILE A 18 -10.43 -1.02 62.85
CA ILE A 18 -11.32 -0.40 61.86
C ILE A 18 -10.50 0.36 60.80
N LEU A 19 -9.46 1.10 61.21
CA LEU A 19 -8.60 1.83 60.29
C LEU A 19 -7.88 0.90 59.31
N THR A 20 -7.31 -0.20 59.80
CA THR A 20 -6.64 -1.20 58.96
C THR A 20 -7.62 -1.89 58.02
N PHE A 21 -8.84 -2.20 58.49
CA PHE A 21 -9.89 -2.78 57.67
C PHE A 21 -10.32 -1.85 56.52
N ILE A 22 -10.52 -0.55 56.81
CA ILE A 22 -10.86 0.46 55.79
C ILE A 22 -9.73 0.60 54.77
N LEU A 23 -8.47 0.65 55.21
CA LEU A 23 -7.32 0.73 54.31
C LEU A 23 -7.23 -0.49 53.39
N LEU A 24 -7.40 -1.70 53.93
CA LEU A 24 -7.39 -2.94 53.15
C LEU A 24 -8.50 -2.93 52.09
N PHE A 25 -9.71 -2.47 52.44
CA PHE A 25 -10.82 -2.35 51.49
C PHE A 25 -10.53 -1.37 50.34
N ILE A 26 -9.93 -0.22 50.64
CA ILE A 26 -9.52 0.76 49.63
C ILE A 26 -8.43 0.18 48.72
N PHE A 27 -7.43 -0.51 49.29
CA PHE A 27 -6.38 -1.15 48.51
C PHE A 27 -6.94 -2.26 47.61
N ALA A 28 -7.82 -3.12 48.11
CA ALA A 28 -8.48 -4.17 47.34
C ALA A 28 -9.31 -3.57 46.18
N LYS A 29 -10.17 -2.59 46.45
CA LYS A 29 -10.95 -1.88 45.42
C LYS A 29 -10.05 -1.25 44.35
N ARG A 30 -8.96 -0.62 44.77
CA ARG A 30 -7.99 0.03 43.86
C ARG A 30 -7.21 -0.99 43.03
N GLN A 31 -6.84 -2.14 43.61
CA GLN A 31 -6.15 -3.22 42.90
C GLN A 31 -7.07 -3.92 41.90
N ILE A 32 -8.31 -4.24 42.27
CA ILE A 32 -9.31 -4.83 41.38
C ILE A 32 -9.60 -3.89 40.20
N MET A 33 -9.77 -2.59 40.45
CA MET A 33 -9.99 -1.60 39.40
C MET A 33 -8.80 -1.51 38.43
N ARG A 34 -7.57 -1.50 38.96
CA ARG A 34 -6.35 -1.47 38.14
C ARG A 34 -6.21 -2.75 37.31
N PHE A 35 -6.52 -3.90 37.89
CA PHE A 35 -6.45 -5.20 37.22
C PHE A 35 -7.52 -5.34 36.14
N ALA A 36 -8.76 -4.93 36.41
CA ALA A 36 -9.86 -4.91 35.44
C ALA A 36 -9.62 -3.95 34.25
N LEU A 37 -8.91 -2.84 34.47
CA LEU A 37 -8.52 -1.89 33.42
C LEU A 37 -7.32 -2.38 32.58
N ARG A 38 -6.45 -3.23 33.15
CA ARG A 38 -5.31 -3.83 32.44
C ARG A 38 -5.73 -5.09 31.66
N SER A 39 -6.65 -5.90 32.20
CA SER A 39 -7.10 -7.16 31.59
C SER A 39 -7.95 -7.00 30.34
N ARG A 40 -8.61 -5.84 30.16
CA ARG A 40 -9.43 -5.56 28.96
C ARG A 40 -8.62 -5.26 27.70
N ARG A 41 -7.29 -5.14 27.78
CA ARG A 41 -6.43 -4.94 26.60
C ARG A 41 -6.11 -6.28 25.93
N GLY A 42 -7.11 -6.89 25.31
CA GLY A 42 -6.93 -8.05 24.45
C GLY A 42 -6.21 -7.71 23.14
N PRO A 43 -5.69 -8.71 22.42
CA PRO A 43 -4.92 -8.51 21.18
C PRO A 43 -5.71 -7.89 20.01
N HIS A 44 -7.05 -7.82 20.10
CA HIS A 44 -7.94 -7.28 19.07
C HIS A 44 -8.70 -6.04 19.56
N LEU A 45 -8.01 -5.07 20.17
CA LEU A 45 -8.63 -3.79 20.49
C LEU A 45 -8.96 -3.04 19.19
N PRO A 46 -10.20 -2.52 19.03
CA PRO A 46 -10.55 -1.75 17.86
C PRO A 46 -9.64 -0.53 17.76
N ILE A 47 -9.21 -0.21 16.54
CA ILE A 47 -8.30 0.90 16.26
C ILE A 47 -8.87 2.19 16.90
N GLY A 48 -8.04 2.89 17.68
CA GLY A 48 -8.47 4.10 18.42
C GLY A 48 -9.31 3.86 19.68
N HIS A 49 -9.28 2.65 20.28
CA HIS A 49 -9.90 2.39 21.58
C HIS A 49 -9.31 3.29 22.68
N GLY A 50 -10.19 3.94 23.47
CA GLY A 50 -9.78 4.89 24.52
C GLY A 50 -9.40 6.30 24.04
N ALA A 51 -9.41 6.56 22.72
CA ALA A 51 -9.18 7.90 22.18
C ALA A 51 -10.46 8.76 22.20
N LYS A 52 -10.31 10.09 22.30
CA LYS A 52 -11.41 11.05 22.12
C LYS A 52 -12.06 10.85 20.74
N LYS A 53 -13.38 11.05 20.62
CA LYS A 53 -14.14 10.80 19.36
C LYS A 53 -13.49 11.43 18.13
N ASN A 54 -12.99 12.67 18.24
CA ASN A 54 -12.34 13.38 17.13
C ASN A 54 -11.02 12.72 16.71
N LEU A 55 -10.21 12.28 17.68
CA LEU A 55 -8.95 11.58 17.42
C LEU A 55 -9.21 10.18 16.85
N LYS A 56 -10.21 9.46 17.34
CA LYS A 56 -10.63 8.17 16.77
C LYS A 56 -11.00 8.32 15.29
N LYS A 57 -11.80 9.35 14.93
CA LYS A 57 -12.16 9.65 13.54
C LYS A 57 -10.94 9.95 12.68
N GLU A 58 -9.99 10.74 13.18
CA GLU A 58 -8.77 11.06 12.45
C GLU A 58 -7.88 9.83 12.23
N ILE A 59 -7.74 8.95 13.24
CA ILE A 59 -7.00 7.70 13.12
C ILE A 59 -7.63 6.82 12.03
N HIS A 60 -8.95 6.62 12.05
CA HIS A 60 -9.63 5.84 11.00
C HIS A 60 -9.42 6.49 9.64
N ARG A 61 -9.62 7.81 9.51
CA ARG A 61 -9.38 8.54 8.26
C ARG A 61 -7.98 8.27 7.70
N ARG A 62 -6.94 8.32 8.54
CA ARG A 62 -5.56 8.07 8.11
C ARG A 62 -5.31 6.60 7.74
N VAL A 63 -5.87 5.67 8.51
CA VAL A 63 -5.78 4.24 8.20
C VAL A 63 -6.49 3.92 6.89
N ASP A 64 -7.65 4.52 6.63
CA ASP A 64 -8.39 4.37 5.37
C ASP A 64 -7.66 4.97 4.17
N LEU A 65 -6.69 5.86 4.39
CA LEU A 65 -5.80 6.38 3.35
C LEU A 65 -4.61 5.45 3.06
N VAL A 66 -4.22 4.56 3.98
CA VAL A 66 -3.06 3.66 3.80
C VAL A 66 -3.18 2.81 2.52
N PRO A 67 -4.34 2.18 2.22
CA PRO A 67 -4.49 1.42 0.96
C PRO A 67 -4.36 2.28 -0.30
N LYS A 68 -4.52 3.61 -0.19
CA LYS A 68 -4.37 4.54 -1.32
C LYS A 68 -2.92 4.95 -1.55
N ILE A 69 -2.02 4.67 -0.60
CA ILE A 69 -0.59 4.92 -0.76
C ILE A 69 -0.03 3.82 -1.66
N VAL A 70 0.07 4.13 -2.95
CA VAL A 70 0.55 3.21 -3.98
C VAL A 70 1.92 3.71 -4.41
N TYR A 71 2.97 3.33 -3.67
CA TYR A 71 4.35 3.71 -3.94
C TYR A 71 5.30 2.55 -3.66
N GLU A 72 6.13 2.19 -4.64
CA GLU A 72 7.16 1.16 -4.48
C GLU A 72 8.54 1.83 -4.27
N PRO A 73 9.04 1.92 -3.03
CA PRO A 73 10.35 2.50 -2.73
C PRO A 73 11.48 1.65 -3.32
N THR A 74 12.57 2.29 -3.75
CA THR A 74 13.82 1.58 -4.06
C THR A 74 14.56 1.34 -2.75
N VAL A 75 14.96 0.12 -2.48
CA VAL A 75 15.37 -0.29 -1.13
C VAL A 75 16.88 -0.23 -0.95
N LEU A 76 17.64 -0.53 -2.00
CA LEU A 76 19.08 -0.35 -2.04
C LEU A 76 19.42 1.07 -2.53
N ASN A 77 20.42 1.66 -1.89
CA ASN A 77 21.04 2.89 -2.35
C ASN A 77 22.44 2.54 -2.84
N ASP A 78 22.70 2.75 -4.13
CA ASP A 78 23.97 2.42 -4.77
C ASP A 78 25.16 3.17 -4.15
N ASN A 79 24.90 4.31 -3.49
CA ASN A 79 25.92 5.10 -2.78
C ASN A 79 26.20 4.62 -1.35
N ASP A 80 25.51 3.60 -0.85
CA ASP A 80 25.68 3.14 0.51
C ASP A 80 26.87 2.19 0.64
N SER A 81 27.98 2.74 1.15
CA SER A 81 29.24 2.02 1.40
C SER A 81 29.11 0.74 2.24
N ARG A 82 27.99 0.55 2.95
CA ARG A 82 27.68 -0.66 3.73
C ARG A 82 27.58 -1.93 2.90
N TYR A 83 27.36 -1.80 1.58
CA TYR A 83 27.29 -2.93 0.65
C TYR A 83 28.53 -3.05 -0.25
N ILE A 84 29.52 -2.16 -0.08
CA ILE A 84 30.84 -2.29 -0.71
C ILE A 84 31.72 -3.10 0.24
N LEU A 85 31.61 -4.43 0.13
CA LEU A 85 32.32 -5.34 1.01
C LEU A 85 33.78 -5.54 0.53
N PRO A 86 34.76 -5.56 1.44
CA PRO A 86 36.13 -5.99 1.10
C PRO A 86 36.14 -7.47 0.71
N PRO A 87 37.09 -7.90 -0.14
CA PRO A 87 37.16 -9.28 -0.61
C PRO A 87 37.28 -10.26 0.57
N GLY A 88 36.32 -11.19 0.67
CA GLY A 88 36.22 -12.17 1.75
C GLY A 88 35.21 -11.86 2.86
N SER A 89 34.54 -10.70 2.82
CA SER A 89 33.44 -10.39 3.74
C SER A 89 32.10 -10.93 3.21
N GLN A 90 31.27 -11.48 4.10
CA GLN A 90 29.98 -12.07 3.76
C GLN A 90 28.90 -11.00 3.63
N VAL A 91 28.17 -11.04 2.52
CA VAL A 91 27.07 -10.10 2.25
C VAL A 91 25.94 -10.31 3.27
N ALA A 92 25.25 -9.24 3.65
CA ALA A 92 24.13 -9.33 4.59
C ALA A 92 23.07 -10.32 4.06
N PRO A 93 22.45 -11.15 4.92
CA PRO A 93 21.53 -12.22 4.48
C PRO A 93 20.34 -11.75 3.64
N PHE A 94 19.91 -10.49 3.80
CA PHE A 94 18.78 -9.90 3.09
C PHE A 94 19.17 -9.17 1.80
N TYR A 95 20.47 -9.01 1.50
CA TYR A 95 20.95 -8.22 0.38
C TYR A 95 20.37 -8.67 -0.97
N TYR A 96 20.43 -9.98 -1.23
CA TYR A 96 19.94 -10.54 -2.49
C TYR A 96 18.43 -10.39 -2.67
N ARG A 97 17.65 -10.43 -1.58
CA ARG A 97 16.20 -10.15 -1.61
C ARG A 97 15.91 -8.72 -2.03
N LEU A 98 16.62 -7.77 -1.41
CA LEU A 98 16.48 -6.34 -1.70
C LEU A 98 16.86 -6.05 -3.15
N LYS A 99 17.96 -6.67 -3.60
CA LYS A 99 18.47 -6.53 -4.97
C LYS A 99 17.47 -7.07 -5.99
N ALA A 100 16.93 -8.27 -5.77
CA ALA A 100 15.88 -8.82 -6.64
C ALA A 100 14.65 -7.90 -6.71
N CYS A 101 14.24 -7.32 -5.57
CA CYS A 101 13.11 -6.38 -5.50
C CYS A 101 13.33 -5.12 -6.34
N ASP A 102 14.54 -4.56 -6.30
CA ASP A 102 14.87 -3.35 -7.05
C ASP A 102 15.11 -3.63 -8.54
N ASP A 103 15.70 -4.79 -8.87
CA ASP A 103 16.03 -5.19 -10.23
C ASP A 103 14.78 -5.35 -11.13
N VAL A 104 13.61 -5.69 -10.57
CA VAL A 104 12.35 -5.71 -11.34
C VAL A 104 12.06 -4.35 -11.98
N LYS A 105 12.38 -3.26 -11.29
CA LYS A 105 12.16 -1.90 -11.80
C LYS A 105 13.02 -1.61 -13.03
N LEU A 106 14.16 -2.27 -13.19
CA LEU A 106 14.98 -2.15 -14.41
C LEU A 106 14.24 -2.74 -15.61
N LEU A 107 13.59 -3.89 -15.44
CA LEU A 107 12.78 -4.52 -16.48
C LEU A 107 11.57 -3.65 -16.84
N GLU A 108 10.84 -3.13 -15.84
CA GLU A 108 9.68 -2.24 -16.07
C GLU A 108 10.08 -0.94 -16.79
N LYS A 109 11.21 -0.34 -16.39
CA LYS A 109 11.77 0.83 -17.08
C LYS A 109 12.13 0.53 -18.52
N GLU A 110 12.74 -0.63 -18.80
CA GLU A 110 13.10 -1.00 -20.16
C GLU A 110 11.86 -1.27 -21.02
N ILE A 111 10.84 -1.94 -20.50
CA ILE A 111 9.56 -2.14 -21.23
C ILE A 111 8.91 -0.78 -21.52
N THR A 112 8.81 0.11 -20.52
CA THR A 112 8.21 1.44 -20.69
C THR A 112 9.00 2.31 -21.67
N LYS A 113 10.32 2.15 -21.73
CA LYS A 113 11.20 2.86 -22.66
C LYS A 113 10.97 2.43 -24.11
N GLN A 114 10.70 1.15 -24.36
CA GLN A 114 10.44 0.63 -25.70
C GLN A 114 9.00 0.90 -26.15
N ASP A 115 8.03 0.82 -25.23
CA ASP A 115 6.63 1.14 -25.47
C ASP A 115 6.03 1.93 -24.28
N PRO A 116 5.85 3.26 -24.43
CA PRO A 116 5.27 4.10 -23.38
C PRO A 116 3.85 3.72 -22.96
N SER A 117 3.12 2.95 -23.78
CA SER A 117 1.77 2.48 -23.45
C SER A 117 1.75 1.29 -22.49
N LEU A 118 2.89 0.59 -22.35
CA LEU A 118 3.04 -0.59 -21.50
C LEU A 118 3.61 -0.22 -20.12
N HIS A 119 3.06 0.81 -19.49
CA HIS A 119 3.39 1.18 -18.11
C HIS A 119 2.56 0.34 -17.11
N ARG A 120 3.21 -0.18 -16.07
CA ARG A 120 2.54 -0.94 -15.00
C ARG A 120 2.04 -0.01 -13.90
N HIS A 121 0.76 -0.12 -13.51
CA HIS A 121 0.29 0.56 -12.31
C HIS A 121 0.74 -0.22 -11.06
N PRO A 122 1.09 0.42 -9.92
CA PRO A 122 1.69 -0.33 -8.82
C PRO A 122 0.71 -1.24 -8.05
N THR A 123 -0.59 -1.17 -8.35
CA THR A 123 -1.59 -2.15 -7.89
C THR A 123 -1.74 -3.36 -8.82
N ASP A 124 -1.16 -3.30 -10.02
CA ASP A 124 -1.31 -4.37 -11.00
C ASP A 124 -0.43 -5.55 -10.65
N ASN A 125 -0.91 -6.75 -10.96
CA ASN A 125 -0.14 -7.97 -10.79
C ASN A 125 1.02 -8.02 -11.80
N LEU A 126 2.26 -8.16 -11.30
CA LEU A 126 3.49 -8.27 -12.10
C LEU A 126 3.36 -9.36 -13.17
N ARG A 127 2.77 -10.50 -12.79
CA ARG A 127 2.58 -11.65 -13.68
C ARG A 127 1.73 -11.31 -14.89
N ALA A 128 0.57 -10.73 -14.65
CA ALA A 128 -0.37 -10.35 -15.71
C ALA A 128 0.24 -9.24 -16.60
N TYR A 129 0.94 -8.29 -15.98
CA TYR A 129 1.66 -7.24 -16.70
C TYR A 129 2.70 -7.81 -17.66
N LEU A 130 3.61 -8.67 -17.18
CA LEU A 130 4.68 -9.26 -18.00
C LEU A 130 4.14 -10.16 -19.11
N LEU A 131 3.10 -10.96 -18.82
CA LEU A 131 2.46 -11.80 -19.84
C LEU A 131 1.83 -10.96 -20.95
N ASN A 132 1.18 -9.83 -20.61
CA ASN A 132 0.55 -8.96 -21.60
C ASN A 132 1.58 -8.13 -22.41
N SER A 133 2.62 -7.65 -21.74
CA SER A 133 3.63 -6.78 -22.36
C SER A 133 4.65 -7.56 -23.18
N LEU A 134 5.03 -8.77 -22.77
CA LEU A 134 6.01 -9.62 -23.44
C LEU A 134 5.39 -10.82 -24.19
N ALA A 135 4.07 -10.81 -24.43
CA ALA A 135 3.38 -11.87 -25.19
C ALA A 135 4.00 -12.10 -26.58
N THR A 136 4.24 -11.01 -27.32
CA THR A 136 4.72 -11.06 -28.72
C THR A 136 6.18 -11.51 -28.83
N PRO A 137 7.13 -10.95 -28.05
CA PRO A 137 8.54 -11.33 -28.18
C PRO A 137 8.85 -12.75 -27.70
N LEU A 138 8.04 -13.33 -26.81
CA LEU A 138 8.38 -14.59 -26.14
C LEU A 138 7.73 -15.86 -26.75
N ASN A 139 7.00 -15.76 -27.86
CA ASN A 139 6.51 -16.87 -28.71
C ASN A 139 6.16 -18.18 -27.96
N GLY A 140 5.20 -18.13 -27.03
CA GLY A 140 4.64 -19.30 -26.33
C GLY A 140 5.53 -19.92 -25.23
N VAL A 141 6.85 -20.03 -25.44
CA VAL A 141 7.83 -20.51 -24.45
C VAL A 141 8.02 -19.50 -23.31
N GLY A 142 7.72 -18.23 -23.58
CA GLY A 142 7.71 -17.13 -22.63
C GLY A 142 6.90 -17.31 -21.38
N HIS A 143 5.77 -18.02 -21.47
CA HIS A 143 4.87 -18.17 -20.35
C HIS A 143 5.55 -18.87 -19.16
N ARG A 144 6.35 -19.92 -19.44
CA ARG A 144 7.11 -20.64 -18.40
C ARG A 144 8.21 -19.77 -17.80
N LEU A 145 8.86 -18.96 -18.64
CA LEU A 145 9.94 -18.08 -18.22
C LEU A 145 9.43 -16.94 -17.33
N VAL A 146 8.29 -16.32 -17.71
CA VAL A 146 7.59 -15.33 -16.88
C VAL A 146 7.06 -15.97 -15.61
N GLN A 147 6.53 -17.20 -15.65
CA GLN A 147 6.13 -17.92 -14.44
C GLN A 147 7.28 -18.06 -13.46
N GLN A 148 8.38 -18.64 -13.91
CA GLN A 148 9.53 -18.88 -13.07
C GLN A 148 10.13 -17.59 -12.51
N PHE A 149 10.14 -16.52 -13.30
CA PHE A 149 10.56 -15.19 -12.84
C PHE A 149 9.69 -14.67 -11.71
N CYS A 150 8.36 -14.73 -11.88
CA CYS A 150 7.42 -14.26 -10.86
C CYS A 150 7.50 -15.11 -9.59
N ASP A 151 7.67 -16.43 -9.69
CA ASP A 151 7.78 -17.32 -8.53
C ASP A 151 9.05 -16.99 -7.72
N LEU A 152 10.19 -16.76 -8.38
CA LEU A 152 11.43 -16.33 -7.72
C LEU A 152 11.31 -14.93 -7.10
N TYR A 153 10.56 -14.04 -7.74
CA TYR A 153 10.29 -12.70 -7.20
C TYR A 153 9.38 -12.72 -5.95
N GLU A 154 8.32 -13.53 -5.98
CA GLU A 154 7.44 -13.74 -4.82
C GLU A 154 8.21 -14.38 -3.66
N HIS A 155 9.11 -15.33 -3.98
CA HIS A 155 10.01 -15.94 -3.02
C HIS A 155 10.92 -14.89 -2.35
N ALA A 156 11.55 -14.00 -3.13
CA ALA A 156 12.36 -12.91 -2.57
C ALA A 156 11.56 -11.96 -1.66
N ARG A 157 10.31 -11.62 -2.04
CA ARG A 157 9.46 -10.63 -1.35
C ARG A 157 8.76 -11.15 -0.09
N HIS A 158 8.20 -12.35 -0.15
CA HIS A 158 7.18 -12.79 0.79
C HIS A 158 7.51 -14.11 1.49
N ASP A 159 8.43 -14.90 0.94
CA ASP A 159 8.75 -16.21 1.50
C ASP A 159 9.65 -16.06 2.75
N PRO A 160 9.37 -16.80 3.84
CA PRO A 160 10.23 -16.82 5.02
C PRO A 160 11.57 -17.55 4.82
N THR A 161 11.71 -18.40 3.80
CA THR A 161 12.93 -19.19 3.54
C THR A 161 14.08 -18.34 3.00
N GLU A 162 15.34 -18.75 3.22
CA GLU A 162 16.50 -17.95 2.80
C GLU A 162 16.56 -17.78 1.28
N PHE A 163 16.88 -16.57 0.82
CA PHE A 163 17.08 -16.23 -0.60
C PHE A 163 18.50 -15.73 -0.73
N GLY A 164 19.40 -16.61 -1.17
CA GLY A 164 20.83 -16.37 -1.23
C GLY A 164 21.33 -15.97 -2.61
N ASP A 165 22.63 -16.16 -2.81
CA ASP A 165 23.27 -15.88 -4.10
C ASP A 165 22.78 -16.84 -5.19
N GLU A 166 22.60 -18.13 -4.89
CA GLU A 166 22.19 -19.12 -5.90
C GLU A 166 20.82 -18.80 -6.52
N GLU A 167 19.83 -18.50 -5.69
CA GLU A 167 18.49 -18.08 -6.12
C GLU A 167 18.56 -16.76 -6.89
N TYR A 168 19.38 -15.82 -6.40
CA TYR A 168 19.58 -14.54 -7.07
C TYR A 168 20.24 -14.69 -8.44
N GLN A 169 21.24 -15.55 -8.60
CA GLN A 169 21.87 -15.83 -9.90
C GLN A 169 20.85 -16.43 -10.88
N MET A 170 20.00 -17.34 -10.41
CA MET A 170 18.93 -17.91 -11.24
C MET A 170 17.92 -16.82 -11.66
N TYR A 171 17.50 -15.99 -10.70
CA TYR A 171 16.63 -14.85 -10.94
C TYR A 171 17.24 -13.87 -11.96
N SER A 172 18.50 -13.49 -11.77
CA SER A 172 19.23 -12.55 -12.64
C SER A 172 19.38 -13.07 -14.07
N ARG A 173 19.66 -14.37 -14.25
CA ARG A 173 19.70 -14.98 -15.60
C ARG A 173 18.37 -14.90 -16.32
N ILE A 174 17.26 -15.12 -15.61
CA ILE A 174 15.92 -15.03 -16.19
C ILE A 174 15.57 -13.57 -16.48
N LEU A 175 15.89 -12.66 -15.56
CA LEU A 175 15.72 -11.22 -15.72
C LEU A 175 16.41 -10.70 -16.98
N LEU A 176 17.67 -11.08 -17.22
CA LEU A 176 18.42 -10.68 -18.41
C LEU A 176 17.76 -11.18 -19.70
N LYS A 177 17.25 -12.43 -19.71
CA LYS A 177 16.49 -12.97 -20.85
C LYS A 177 15.20 -12.17 -21.10
N LEU A 178 14.48 -11.79 -20.04
CA LEU A 178 13.29 -10.94 -20.15
C LEU A 178 13.64 -9.53 -20.63
N LEU A 179 14.78 -8.98 -20.19
CA LEU A 179 15.27 -7.68 -20.62
C LEU A 179 15.61 -7.68 -22.11
N ASP A 180 16.25 -8.74 -22.61
CA ASP A 180 16.54 -8.89 -24.03
C ASP A 180 15.24 -9.05 -24.84
N ALA A 181 14.27 -9.82 -24.35
CA ALA A 181 12.95 -9.90 -24.97
C ALA A 181 12.22 -8.53 -24.97
N ALA A 182 12.35 -7.74 -23.91
CA ALA A 182 11.80 -6.39 -23.84
C ALA A 182 12.46 -5.47 -24.88
N ARG A 183 13.78 -5.56 -25.09
CA ARG A 183 14.48 -4.80 -26.15
C ARG A 183 13.99 -5.14 -27.55
N LEU A 184 13.57 -6.39 -27.79
CA LEU A 184 12.99 -6.83 -29.07
C LEU A 184 11.60 -6.24 -29.34
N LEU A 185 10.91 -5.66 -28.34
CA LEU A 185 9.63 -4.97 -28.54
C LEU A 185 9.73 -3.85 -29.58
N LYS A 186 10.87 -3.15 -29.66
CA LYS A 186 11.15 -2.12 -30.68
C LYS A 186 10.99 -2.64 -32.11
N SER A 187 11.29 -3.92 -32.35
CA SER A 187 11.20 -4.53 -33.67
C SER A 187 9.77 -4.84 -34.10
N TYR A 188 8.79 -4.78 -33.19
CA TYR A 188 7.41 -5.23 -33.42
C TYR A 188 6.35 -4.10 -33.47
N GLY A 189 6.71 -2.81 -33.38
CA GLY A 189 5.77 -1.68 -33.49
C GLY A 189 5.94 -0.87 -34.79
N PRO A 190 4.87 -0.57 -35.57
CA PRO A 190 3.53 -0.20 -35.11
C PRO A 190 2.42 -0.94 -35.89
N SER A 191 2.12 -2.21 -35.57
CA SER A 191 0.97 -2.91 -36.17
C SER A 191 0.09 -3.60 -35.14
N ARG A 192 -0.18 -2.92 -34.02
CA ARG A 192 -1.40 -3.20 -33.24
C ARG A 192 -2.51 -2.28 -33.74
N LYS A 193 -2.91 -2.45 -35.01
CA LYS A 193 -4.22 -1.97 -35.45
C LYS A 193 -5.25 -2.78 -34.69
N LEU A 194 -6.06 -2.05 -33.93
CA LEU A 194 -7.43 -2.36 -33.50
C LEU A 194 -7.97 -3.67 -34.11
N SER A 195 -8.12 -4.69 -33.27
CA SER A 195 -8.87 -5.89 -33.66
C SER A 195 -10.32 -5.49 -33.96
N PRO A 196 -10.92 -5.87 -35.11
CA PRO A 196 -12.29 -5.47 -35.50
C PRO A 196 -13.43 -6.04 -34.65
N ARG A 197 -13.14 -6.62 -33.48
CA ARG A 197 -14.11 -7.40 -32.69
C ARG A 197 -14.29 -6.91 -31.26
N GLY A 198 -14.01 -5.63 -31.01
CA GLY A 198 -14.47 -4.95 -29.80
C GLY A 198 -15.89 -4.41 -30.03
N THR A 199 -16.87 -4.93 -29.29
CA THR A 199 -18.08 -4.13 -29.04
C THR A 199 -17.65 -2.78 -28.47
N PRO A 200 -18.21 -1.65 -28.95
CA PRO A 200 -17.76 -0.34 -28.51
C PRO A 200 -18.11 -0.20 -27.03
N VAL A 201 -17.09 -0.21 -26.17
CA VAL A 201 -17.24 0.27 -24.79
C VAL A 201 -17.46 1.77 -24.91
N ARG A 202 -18.73 2.13 -24.87
CA ARG A 202 -19.22 3.50 -24.88
C ARG A 202 -18.66 4.21 -23.65
N ASN A 203 -17.60 4.99 -23.86
CA ASN A 203 -16.95 5.80 -22.84
C ASN A 203 -17.92 6.91 -22.40
N LYS A 204 -18.82 6.61 -21.44
CA LYS A 204 -19.80 7.54 -20.87
C LYS A 204 -19.18 8.87 -20.39
N THR A 205 -17.89 8.86 -20.01
CA THR A 205 -17.15 10.06 -19.59
C THR A 205 -16.85 11.02 -20.76
N GLN A 206 -16.63 10.49 -21.96
CA GLN A 206 -16.35 11.31 -23.15
C GLN A 206 -17.63 11.83 -23.81
N GLU A 207 -18.72 11.05 -23.74
CA GLU A 207 -20.06 11.53 -24.11
C GLU A 207 -20.53 12.64 -23.18
N LYS A 208 -20.39 12.47 -21.86
CA LYS A 208 -20.82 13.50 -20.89
C LYS A 208 -20.06 14.82 -21.04
N SER A 209 -18.77 14.76 -21.38
CA SER A 209 -17.96 15.97 -21.65
C SER A 209 -18.29 16.61 -23.00
N ARG A 210 -18.68 15.82 -24.02
CA ARG A 210 -19.24 16.33 -25.28
C ARG A 210 -20.61 16.95 -25.10
N GLU A 211 -21.52 16.31 -24.38
CA GLU A 211 -22.86 16.85 -24.07
C GLU A 211 -22.78 18.14 -23.26
N LEU A 212 -21.89 18.22 -22.27
CA LEU A 212 -21.62 19.46 -21.53
C LEU A 212 -21.10 20.58 -22.45
N PHE A 213 -20.25 20.24 -23.42
CA PHE A 213 -19.73 21.22 -24.36
C PHE A 213 -20.79 21.67 -25.37
N GLU A 214 -21.59 20.75 -25.92
CA GLU A 214 -22.68 21.06 -26.84
C GLU A 214 -23.79 21.88 -26.16
N ASN A 215 -24.16 21.54 -24.93
CA ASN A 215 -25.13 22.33 -24.17
C ASN A 215 -24.61 23.74 -23.90
N LYS A 216 -23.31 23.88 -23.56
CA LYS A 216 -22.69 25.19 -23.35
C LYS A 216 -22.58 26.01 -24.65
N VAL A 217 -22.44 25.36 -25.80
CA VAL A 217 -22.45 26.04 -27.11
C VAL A 217 -23.87 26.45 -27.53
N ARG A 218 -24.90 25.66 -27.20
CA ARG A 218 -26.31 26.01 -27.42
C ARG A 218 -26.75 27.18 -26.55
N GLU A 219 -26.45 27.14 -25.26
CA GLU A 219 -26.77 28.22 -24.31
C GLU A 219 -26.14 29.55 -24.77
N LYS A 220 -24.88 29.50 -25.24
CA LYS A 220 -24.20 30.69 -25.78
C LYS A 220 -24.80 31.21 -27.10
N ARG A 221 -25.47 30.36 -27.90
CA ARG A 221 -26.19 30.79 -29.11
C ARG A 221 -27.53 31.43 -28.76
N GLU A 222 -28.26 30.85 -27.82
CA GLU A 222 -29.54 31.38 -27.35
C GLU A 222 -29.34 32.75 -26.67
N ASP A 223 -28.30 32.92 -25.85
CA ASP A 223 -27.95 34.22 -25.26
C ASP A 223 -27.60 35.28 -26.31
N SER A 224 -26.95 34.89 -27.41
CA SER A 224 -26.63 35.82 -28.51
C SER A 224 -27.83 36.17 -29.39
N GLU A 225 -28.82 35.28 -29.49
CA GLU A 225 -30.07 35.54 -30.22
C GLU A 225 -31.03 36.43 -29.42
N ILE A 226 -31.09 36.28 -28.10
CA ILE A 226 -31.88 37.16 -27.21
C ILE A 226 -31.29 38.57 -27.22
N ASN A 227 -29.97 38.71 -27.09
CA ASN A 227 -29.31 40.02 -27.07
C ASN A 227 -29.42 40.77 -28.42
N ASN A 228 -29.54 40.06 -29.55
CA ASN A 228 -29.79 40.68 -30.85
C ASN A 228 -31.25 41.12 -31.06
N LYS A 229 -32.19 40.55 -30.30
CA LYS A 229 -33.61 40.91 -30.41
C LYS A 229 -33.92 42.19 -29.63
N ASP A 230 -33.31 42.36 -28.46
CA ASP A 230 -33.48 43.56 -27.63
C ASP A 230 -32.86 44.83 -28.26
N ASN A 231 -31.82 44.67 -29.08
CA ASN A 231 -31.17 45.79 -29.79
C ASN A 231 -31.97 46.29 -31.01
N ASN A 232 -32.97 45.54 -31.49
CA ASN A 232 -33.78 45.92 -32.65
C ASN A 232 -35.14 46.54 -32.27
N GLU A 233 -35.50 46.59 -30.99
CA GLU A 233 -36.77 47.20 -30.52
C GLU A 233 -36.61 48.62 -29.93
N THR A 234 -35.40 49.20 -29.91
CA THR A 234 -35.13 50.55 -29.38
C THR A 234 -34.67 51.57 -30.43
N SER A 235 -35.10 51.43 -31.68
CA SER A 235 -34.93 52.49 -32.70
C SER A 235 -36.20 52.65 -33.54
N VAL A 236 -37.15 53.41 -32.98
CA VAL A 236 -38.14 54.21 -33.71
C VAL A 236 -38.27 55.55 -33.01
#